data_AF-A0A3M2CJG5-F1
#
_entry.id   AF-A0A3M2CJG5-F1
#
_cell.length_a   1.000
_cell.length_b   1.000
_cell.length_c   1.000
_cell.angle_alpha   90.00
_cell.angle_beta   90.00
_cell.angle_gamma   90.00
#
_symmetry.space_group_name_H-M   'P 1'
#
loop_
_entity.id
_entity.type
_entity.pdbx_description
1 polymer ?
#
loop_
_entity_poly.entity_id
_entity_poly.type
_entity_poly.pdbx_seq_one_letter_code
_entity_poly.pdbx_strand_id
1 'polypeptide(L)'
;MDDPAGSPSERSFRCHSCGRWYRWRADIAGRSLRCRCGEKVRCPAALDETATAEASLDDTVADVELEEALDRIEVGADAPDASLEQAADTEALFAARRQRRGLFGMTLGGEVLFYAAMSLIGVACAILAVILGKYFWWWIAAAVVTGPLSWWRLWKRWRTWSAGRSFMVALADVFGLHDERPAP
;
A
#
# COMPACT_ATOMS: atom_id res chain seq x y z
N MET A 1 -16.11 32.41 -26.43
CA MET A 1 -17.21 31.46 -26.17
C MET A 1 -16.48 30.22 -25.69
N ASP A 2 -16.11 30.29 -24.42
CA ASP A 2 -15.07 29.48 -23.80
C ASP A 2 -15.79 28.57 -22.82
N ASP A 3 -15.69 27.27 -23.06
CA ASP A 3 -16.21 26.23 -22.17
C ASP A 3 -15.52 26.33 -20.81
N PRO A 4 -16.25 26.42 -19.68
CA PRO A 4 -15.63 26.31 -18.37
C PRO A 4 -15.23 24.84 -18.17
N ALA A 5 -13.93 24.58 -18.24
CA ALA A 5 -13.32 23.31 -17.89
C ALA A 5 -13.62 22.98 -16.42
N GLY A 6 -14.71 22.25 -16.20
CA GLY A 6 -15.06 21.67 -14.90
C GLY A 6 -13.91 20.82 -14.39
N SER A 7 -13.41 21.15 -13.20
CA SER A 7 -12.37 20.39 -12.52
C SER A 7 -12.86 18.94 -12.31
N PRO A 8 -12.17 17.92 -12.83
CA PRO A 8 -12.53 16.52 -12.56
C PRO A 8 -12.24 16.25 -11.08
N SER A 9 -13.26 16.38 -10.23
CA SER A 9 -13.20 15.92 -8.86
C SER A 9 -12.83 14.45 -8.85
N GLU A 10 -11.80 14.15 -8.09
CA GLU A 10 -10.95 12.99 -8.28
C GLU A 10 -11.60 11.74 -7.69
N ARG A 11 -12.59 11.18 -8.40
CA ARG A 11 -13.32 9.99 -7.97
C ARG A 11 -12.37 8.80 -7.94
N SER A 12 -11.91 8.47 -6.74
CA SER A 12 -11.02 7.34 -6.47
C SER A 12 -11.71 6.32 -5.59
N PHE A 13 -11.39 5.04 -5.78
CA PHE A 13 -11.95 3.94 -5.01
C PHE A 13 -10.88 2.93 -4.61
N ARG A 14 -11.14 2.20 -3.53
CA ARG A 14 -10.21 1.22 -2.99
C ARG A 14 -10.63 -0.20 -3.42
N CYS A 15 -9.69 -0.97 -3.95
CA CYS A 15 -9.89 -2.41 -4.18
C CYS A 15 -10.00 -3.14 -2.84
N HIS A 16 -11.08 -3.89 -2.63
CA HIS A 16 -11.31 -4.63 -1.39
C HIS A 16 -10.23 -5.68 -1.07
N SER A 17 -9.68 -6.37 -2.08
CA SER A 17 -8.71 -7.45 -1.82
C SER A 17 -7.29 -6.97 -1.51
N CYS A 18 -6.81 -5.91 -2.16
CA CYS A 18 -5.42 -5.45 -2.00
C CYS A 18 -5.28 -4.06 -1.41
N GLY A 19 -6.40 -3.37 -1.14
CA GLY A 19 -6.42 -2.04 -0.55
C GLY A 19 -5.84 -0.93 -1.43
N ARG A 20 -5.59 -1.18 -2.72
CA ARG A 20 -5.06 -0.16 -3.64
C ARG A 20 -6.15 0.83 -4.06
N TRP A 21 -5.76 2.09 -4.14
CA TRP A 21 -6.61 3.17 -4.65
C TRP A 21 -6.47 3.26 -6.16
N TYR A 22 -7.59 3.41 -6.83
CA TYR A 22 -7.71 3.54 -8.27
C TYR A 22 -8.44 4.84 -8.56
N ARG A 23 -7.83 5.72 -9.34
CA ARG A 23 -8.54 6.84 -9.97
C ARG A 23 -9.22 6.29 -11.21
N TRP A 24 -10.53 6.49 -11.33
CA TRP A 24 -11.23 6.12 -12.55
C TRP A 24 -11.62 7.36 -13.36
N ARG A 25 -11.87 7.15 -14.66
CA ARG A 25 -12.50 8.14 -15.53
C ARG A 25 -14.00 7.85 -15.64
N ALA A 26 -14.80 8.85 -15.99
CA ALA A 26 -16.24 8.68 -16.19
C ALA A 26 -16.55 7.58 -17.22
N ASP A 27 -15.73 7.43 -18.26
CA ASP A 27 -15.88 6.44 -19.33
C ASP A 27 -15.86 4.97 -18.85
N ILE A 28 -15.27 4.72 -17.68
CA ILE A 28 -15.14 3.39 -17.08
C ILE A 28 -16.00 3.20 -15.83
N ALA A 29 -16.87 4.17 -15.51
CA ALA A 29 -17.83 4.05 -14.44
C ALA A 29 -18.82 2.89 -14.71
N GLY A 30 -19.15 2.11 -13.69
CA GLY A 30 -20.02 0.94 -13.81
C GLY A 30 -19.41 -0.29 -14.50
N ARG A 31 -18.22 -0.19 -15.12
CA ARG A 31 -17.53 -1.32 -15.75
C ARG A 31 -16.73 -2.13 -14.72
N SER A 32 -16.51 -3.41 -15.02
CA SER A 32 -15.61 -4.27 -14.24
C SER A 32 -14.19 -4.20 -14.80
N LEU A 33 -13.22 -3.94 -13.94
CA LEU A 33 -11.81 -3.86 -14.28
C LEU A 33 -11.06 -4.98 -13.55
N ARG A 34 -9.94 -5.45 -14.11
CA ARG A 34 -9.02 -6.29 -13.34
C ARG A 34 -8.03 -5.42 -12.58
N CYS A 35 -8.02 -5.58 -11.26
CA CYS A 35 -7.00 -5.03 -10.39
C CYS A 35 -5.65 -5.69 -10.68
N ARG A 36 -4.56 -5.00 -10.35
CA ARG A 36 -3.20 -5.54 -10.49
C ARG A 36 -2.91 -6.69 -9.53
N CYS A 37 -3.74 -6.93 -8.52
CA CYS A 37 -3.69 -8.16 -7.71
C CYS A 37 -4.39 -9.37 -8.37
N GLY A 38 -5.05 -9.18 -9.52
CA GLY A 38 -5.78 -10.23 -10.24
C GLY A 38 -7.30 -10.22 -10.02
N GLU A 39 -7.77 -9.57 -8.95
CA GLU A 39 -9.19 -9.52 -8.60
C GLU A 39 -10.00 -8.66 -9.59
N LYS A 40 -11.25 -9.06 -9.89
CA LYS A 40 -12.18 -8.21 -10.64
C LYS A 40 -12.80 -7.20 -9.68
N VAL A 41 -12.58 -5.92 -9.92
CA VAL A 41 -13.17 -4.84 -9.13
C VAL A 41 -14.20 -4.11 -9.98
N ARG A 42 -15.38 -3.89 -9.41
CA ARG A 42 -16.43 -3.12 -10.04
C ARG A 42 -16.19 -1.64 -9.75
N CYS A 43 -16.08 -0.82 -10.79
CA CYS A 43 -16.16 0.62 -10.61
C CYS A 43 -17.58 1.00 -10.19
N PRO A 44 -17.76 1.73 -9.09
CA PRO A 44 -18.98 2.46 -8.80
C PRO A 44 -19.55 3.14 -10.05
N ALA A 45 -20.87 3.04 -10.18
CA ALA A 45 -21.58 3.79 -11.20
C ALA A 45 -21.32 5.27 -10.96
N ALA A 46 -21.25 6.06 -12.03
CA ALA A 46 -21.27 7.50 -11.88
C ALA A 46 -22.59 7.82 -11.19
N LEU A 47 -22.53 8.35 -9.96
CA LEU A 47 -23.70 9.02 -9.40
C LEU A 47 -23.97 10.17 -10.36
N ASP A 48 -25.14 10.11 -11.00
CA ASP A 48 -25.68 11.21 -11.77
C ASP A 48 -26.12 12.25 -10.75
N GLU A 49 -25.18 13.12 -10.39
CA GLU A 49 -25.40 14.19 -9.41
C GLU A 49 -26.51 15.14 -9.88
N THR A 50 -26.74 15.23 -11.20
CA THR A 50 -27.83 16.00 -11.80
C THR A 50 -29.21 15.43 -11.49
N ALA A 51 -29.38 14.11 -11.48
CA ALA A 51 -30.68 13.48 -11.20
C ALA A 51 -31.10 13.57 -9.73
N THR A 52 -30.12 13.69 -8.82
CA THR A 52 -30.40 13.76 -7.37
C THR A 52 -30.66 15.20 -6.91
N ALA A 53 -30.05 16.18 -7.57
CA ALA A 53 -30.26 17.60 -7.27
C ALA A 53 -31.69 18.04 -7.62
N GLU A 54 -32.25 17.59 -8.75
CA GLU A 54 -33.62 17.94 -9.15
C GLU A 54 -34.67 17.26 -8.24
N ALA A 55 -34.42 16.02 -7.79
CA ALA A 55 -35.34 15.32 -6.89
C ALA A 55 -35.28 15.80 -5.43
N SER A 56 -34.16 16.39 -4.98
CA SER A 56 -34.00 16.87 -3.60
C SER A 56 -34.47 18.31 -3.38
N LEU A 57 -34.57 19.12 -4.45
CA LEU A 57 -35.04 20.50 -4.36
C LEU A 57 -36.57 20.60 -4.27
N ASP A 58 -37.31 19.63 -4.81
CA ASP A 58 -38.79 19.66 -4.77
C ASP A 58 -39.38 19.15 -3.44
N ASP A 59 -38.60 18.50 -2.57
CA ASP A 59 -39.11 17.86 -1.33
C ASP A 59 -38.73 18.60 -0.03
N THR A 60 -38.06 19.76 -0.11
CA THR A 60 -37.59 20.52 1.07
C THR A 60 -38.20 21.92 1.22
N VAL A 61 -39.11 22.33 0.35
CA VAL A 61 -39.76 23.66 0.42
C VAL A 61 -41.13 23.63 1.12
N ALA A 62 -41.59 22.46 1.59
CA ALA A 62 -42.82 22.35 2.37
C ALA A 62 -42.48 22.01 3.84
N ASP A 63 -42.56 23.05 4.69
CA ASP A 63 -42.92 22.96 6.10
C ASP A 63 -41.90 22.40 7.11
N VAL A 64 -40.78 23.09 7.39
CA VAL A 64 -40.16 23.04 8.73
C VAL A 64 -39.60 24.39 9.15
N GLU A 65 -40.07 24.86 10.32
CA GLU A 65 -39.61 26.02 11.07
C GLU A 65 -38.08 26.01 11.27
N LEU A 66 -37.38 26.91 10.56
CA LEU A 66 -35.92 26.99 10.47
C LEU A 66 -35.25 27.72 11.66
N GLU A 67 -36.03 28.33 12.55
CA GLU A 67 -35.48 29.19 13.62
C GLU A 67 -34.96 28.41 14.84
N GLU A 68 -35.44 27.20 15.14
CA GLU A 68 -35.05 26.48 16.38
C GLU A 68 -33.76 25.63 16.24
N ALA A 69 -33.30 25.37 15.01
CA ALA A 69 -32.08 24.58 14.76
C ALA A 69 -30.79 25.42 14.72
N LEU A 70 -30.89 26.73 14.49
CA LEU A 70 -29.73 27.62 14.44
C LEU A 70 -29.07 27.80 15.82
N ASP A 71 -29.86 27.84 16.89
CA ASP A 71 -29.37 28.06 18.26
C ASP A 71 -28.53 26.89 18.80
N ARG A 72 -28.61 25.70 18.20
CA ARG A 72 -27.83 24.52 18.66
C ARG A 72 -26.42 24.47 18.09
N ILE A 73 -26.12 25.20 17.01
CA ILE A 73 -24.82 25.12 16.32
C ILE A 73 -23.82 26.18 16.85
N GLU A 74 -24.29 27.22 17.55
CA GLU A 74 -23.45 28.35 17.94
C GLU A 74 -22.54 28.12 19.19
N VAL A 75 -22.56 26.93 19.80
CA VAL A 75 -21.84 26.65 21.08
C VAL A 75 -20.60 25.74 20.93
N GLY A 76 -20.16 25.42 19.71
CA GLY A 76 -19.11 24.41 19.49
C GLY A 76 -17.93 24.77 18.59
N ALA A 77 -17.73 26.04 18.23
CA ALA A 77 -16.80 26.45 17.17
C ALA A 77 -15.31 26.60 17.58
N ASP A 78 -14.91 26.18 18.78
CA ASP A 78 -13.53 26.34 19.28
C ASP A 78 -12.71 25.03 19.33
N ALA A 79 -13.15 23.97 18.66
CA ALA A 79 -12.31 22.78 18.50
C ALA A 79 -11.22 23.06 17.44
N PRO A 80 -9.92 23.05 17.80
CA PRO A 80 -8.86 23.41 16.88
C PRO A 80 -8.76 22.44 15.70
N ASP A 81 -8.50 23.00 14.53
CA ASP A 81 -8.41 22.43 13.17
C ASP A 81 -7.27 21.39 12.96
N ALA A 82 -6.94 20.63 14.01
CA ALA A 82 -5.81 19.70 14.06
C ALA A 82 -6.02 18.41 13.24
N SER A 83 -7.20 18.18 12.67
CA SER A 83 -7.53 16.94 11.95
C SER A 83 -7.05 16.94 10.49
N LEU A 84 -6.91 18.11 9.86
CA LEU A 84 -6.49 18.22 8.46
C LEU A 84 -4.97 18.04 8.27
N GLU A 85 -4.15 18.58 9.19
CA GLU A 85 -2.69 18.37 9.13
C GLU A 85 -2.32 16.89 9.40
N GLN A 86 -3.02 16.20 10.31
CA GLN A 86 -2.79 14.77 10.56
C GLN A 86 -3.16 13.87 9.37
N ALA A 87 -4.17 14.24 8.59
CA ALA A 87 -4.53 13.51 7.37
C ALA A 87 -3.46 13.64 6.27
N ALA A 88 -2.86 14.84 6.13
CA ALA A 88 -1.80 15.07 5.15
C ALA A 88 -0.50 14.31 5.50
N ASP A 89 -0.11 14.29 6.77
CA ASP A 89 1.09 13.58 7.23
C ASP A 89 0.97 12.06 7.12
N THR A 90 -0.23 11.52 7.39
CA THR A 90 -0.49 10.09 7.24
C THR A 90 -0.44 9.67 5.76
N GLU A 91 -1.03 10.44 4.84
CA GLU A 91 -0.92 10.18 3.40
C GLU A 91 0.52 10.26 2.88
N ALA A 92 1.30 11.25 3.32
CA ALA A 92 2.70 11.38 2.96
C ALA A 92 3.53 10.18 3.44
N LEU A 93 3.29 9.69 4.66
CA LEU A 93 3.91 8.48 5.20
C LEU A 93 3.52 7.21 4.42
N PHE A 94 2.25 7.09 4.01
CA PHE A 94 1.78 5.96 3.20
C PHE A 94 2.31 6.02 1.75
N ALA A 95 2.43 7.22 1.17
CA ALA A 95 3.02 7.44 -0.15
C ALA A 95 4.52 7.11 -0.16
N ALA A 96 5.26 7.53 0.88
CA ALA A 96 6.68 7.21 1.05
C ALA A 96 6.94 5.70 1.21
N ARG A 97 6.03 4.97 1.88
CA ARG A 97 6.09 3.49 1.95
C ARG A 97 5.83 2.81 0.60
N ARG A 98 5.07 3.44 -0.31
CA ARG A 98 4.66 2.83 -1.59
C ARG A 98 5.77 2.79 -2.64
N GLN A 99 6.82 3.60 -2.50
CA GLN A 99 7.71 3.94 -3.61
C GLN A 99 9.00 3.11 -3.72
N ARG A 100 9.33 2.22 -2.77
CA ARG A 100 10.53 1.37 -2.87
C ARG A 100 10.21 -0.02 -3.42
N ARG A 101 9.87 -0.09 -4.71
CA ARG A 101 9.90 -1.37 -5.44
C ARG A 101 11.37 -1.78 -5.63
N GLY A 102 11.74 -2.98 -5.20
CA GLY A 102 13.08 -3.52 -5.36
C GLY A 102 13.43 -3.80 -6.82
N LEU A 103 14.70 -4.18 -7.06
CA LEU A 103 15.29 -4.36 -8.40
C LEU A 103 14.53 -5.39 -9.28
N PHE A 104 13.71 -6.26 -8.67
CA PHE A 104 12.95 -7.32 -9.35
C PHE A 104 11.43 -7.18 -9.21
N GLY A 105 10.93 -6.01 -8.82
CA GLY A 105 9.49 -5.80 -8.57
C GLY A 105 8.95 -6.53 -7.34
N MET A 106 9.81 -7.21 -6.58
CA MET A 106 9.51 -7.81 -5.28
C MET A 106 9.47 -6.73 -4.19
N THR A 107 8.74 -7.02 -3.11
CA THR A 107 8.78 -6.22 -1.89
C THR A 107 10.19 -6.27 -1.28
N LEU A 108 10.56 -5.25 -0.51
CA LEU A 108 11.88 -5.19 0.14
C LEU A 108 12.15 -6.44 1.01
N GLY A 109 11.11 -6.96 1.67
CA GLY A 109 11.17 -8.22 2.43
C GLY A 109 11.37 -9.46 1.55
N GLY A 110 10.73 -9.50 0.37
CA GLY A 110 10.95 -10.57 -0.61
C GLY A 110 12.39 -10.62 -1.12
N GLU A 111 13.02 -9.46 -1.35
CA GLU A 111 14.45 -9.38 -1.74
C GLU A 111 15.36 -9.93 -0.63
N VAL A 112 15.09 -9.63 0.64
CA VAL A 112 15.84 -10.16 1.79
C VAL A 112 15.70 -11.68 1.90
N LEU A 113 14.48 -12.21 1.82
CA LEU A 113 14.23 -13.66 1.84
C LEU A 113 14.91 -14.39 0.69
N PHE A 114 14.88 -13.80 -0.51
CA PHE A 114 15.54 -14.36 -1.68
C PHE A 114 17.06 -14.50 -1.47
N TYR A 115 17.72 -13.45 -0.97
CA TYR A 115 19.15 -13.50 -0.67
C TYR A 115 19.48 -14.46 0.47
N ALA A 116 18.62 -14.55 1.50
CA ALA A 116 18.81 -15.52 2.57
C ALA A 116 18.72 -16.97 2.06
N ALA A 117 17.73 -17.27 1.21
CA ALA A 117 17.58 -18.58 0.58
C ALA A 117 18.77 -18.93 -0.32
N MET A 118 19.23 -17.99 -1.16
CA MET A 118 20.41 -18.19 -2.01
C MET A 118 21.68 -18.42 -1.19
N SER A 119 21.84 -17.72 -0.06
CA SER A 119 22.96 -17.93 0.86
C SER A 119 22.91 -19.34 1.47
N LEU A 120 21.74 -19.83 1.88
CA LEU A 120 21.59 -21.18 2.42
C LEU A 120 21.91 -22.25 1.37
N ILE A 121 21.43 -22.07 0.13
CA ILE A 121 21.73 -22.98 -0.99
C ILE A 121 23.25 -23.01 -1.24
N GLY A 122 23.90 -21.83 -1.27
CA GLY A 122 25.36 -21.75 -1.45
C GLY A 122 26.14 -22.50 -0.36
N VAL A 123 25.72 -22.36 0.90
CA VAL A 123 26.33 -23.09 2.03
C VAL A 123 26.09 -24.60 1.91
N ALA A 124 24.87 -25.03 1.57
CA ALA A 124 24.55 -26.44 1.38
C ALA A 124 25.38 -27.06 0.24
N CYS A 125 25.53 -26.36 -0.89
CA CYS A 125 26.39 -26.79 -1.99
C CYS A 125 27.87 -26.85 -1.58
N ALA A 126 28.35 -25.91 -0.77
CA ALA A 126 29.72 -25.94 -0.25
C ALA A 126 29.96 -27.16 0.66
N ILE A 127 29.03 -27.47 1.57
CA ILE A 127 29.10 -28.67 2.42
C ILE A 127 29.09 -29.93 1.55
N LEU A 128 28.19 -30.01 0.57
CA LEU A 128 28.11 -31.14 -0.35
C LEU A 128 29.42 -31.31 -1.14
N ALA A 129 30.04 -30.21 -1.58
CA ALA A 129 31.32 -30.24 -2.29
C ALA A 129 32.47 -30.76 -1.41
N VAL A 130 32.48 -30.42 -0.11
CA VAL A 130 33.44 -30.97 0.86
C VAL A 130 33.24 -32.48 1.01
N ILE A 131 31.98 -32.95 1.09
CA ILE A 131 31.65 -34.38 1.22
C ILE A 131 32.03 -35.16 -0.05
N LEU A 132 31.75 -34.61 -1.23
CA LEU A 132 32.03 -35.25 -2.53
C LEU A 132 33.51 -35.16 -2.95
N GLY A 133 34.32 -34.40 -2.20
CA GLY A 133 35.78 -34.38 -2.33
C GLY A 133 36.30 -33.82 -3.66
N LYS A 134 37.34 -34.48 -4.18
CA LYS A 134 38.26 -34.00 -5.24
C LYS A 134 37.59 -33.56 -6.56
N TYR A 135 36.38 -34.00 -6.84
CA TYR A 135 35.73 -33.79 -8.14
C TYR A 135 35.17 -32.38 -8.35
N PHE A 136 35.12 -31.51 -7.32
CA PHE A 136 34.41 -30.24 -7.41
C PHE A 136 35.16 -29.02 -6.84
N TRP A 137 36.48 -28.92 -7.07
CA TRP A 137 37.25 -27.75 -6.64
C TRP A 137 36.71 -26.42 -7.20
N TRP A 138 36.18 -26.40 -8.42
CA TRP A 138 35.59 -25.20 -9.01
C TRP A 138 34.30 -24.73 -8.30
N TRP A 139 33.51 -25.64 -7.71
CA TRP A 139 32.36 -25.24 -6.88
C TRP A 139 32.81 -24.65 -5.56
N ILE A 140 33.89 -25.17 -4.97
CA ILE A 140 34.48 -24.60 -3.76
C ILE A 140 34.92 -23.16 -4.05
N ALA A 141 35.61 -22.93 -5.17
CA ALA A 141 36.00 -21.58 -5.59
C ALA A 141 34.78 -20.67 -5.81
N ALA A 142 33.74 -21.14 -6.50
CA ALA A 142 32.51 -20.38 -6.71
C ALA A 142 31.78 -20.05 -5.40
N ALA A 143 31.69 -21.00 -4.46
CA ALA A 143 31.07 -20.80 -3.16
C ALA A 143 31.84 -19.78 -2.30
N VAL A 144 33.17 -19.84 -2.31
CA VAL A 144 34.04 -18.91 -1.57
C VAL A 144 33.92 -17.48 -2.12
N VAL A 145 33.65 -17.29 -3.41
CA VAL A 145 33.45 -15.95 -3.99
C VAL A 145 32.01 -15.46 -3.80
N THR A 146 31.02 -16.32 -4.08
CA THR A 146 29.60 -15.93 -4.05
C THR A 146 29.05 -15.78 -2.63
N GLY A 147 29.53 -16.58 -1.67
CA GLY A 147 29.09 -16.55 -0.26
C GLY A 147 29.33 -15.20 0.41
N PRO A 148 30.57 -14.68 0.47
CA PRO A 148 30.84 -13.38 1.08
C PRO A 148 30.13 -12.23 0.36
N LEU A 149 30.02 -12.28 -0.97
CA LEU A 149 29.36 -11.23 -1.76
C LEU A 149 27.85 -11.17 -1.48
N SER A 150 27.20 -12.34 -1.41
CA SER A 150 25.78 -12.47 -1.08
C SER A 150 25.51 -12.11 0.38
N TRP A 151 26.38 -12.53 1.31
CA TRP A 151 26.30 -12.15 2.72
C TRP A 151 26.44 -10.64 2.92
N TRP A 152 27.41 -10.01 2.27
CA TRP A 152 27.61 -8.56 2.35
C TRP A 152 26.41 -7.78 1.81
N ARG A 153 25.83 -8.22 0.69
CA ARG A 153 24.61 -7.61 0.14
C ARG A 153 23.40 -7.82 1.04
N LEU A 154 23.23 -9.03 1.58
CA LEU A 154 22.17 -9.35 2.54
C LEU A 154 22.29 -8.45 3.76
N TRP A 155 23.49 -8.31 4.34
CA TRP A 155 23.72 -7.48 5.51
C TRP A 155 23.45 -5.99 5.27
N LYS A 156 23.87 -5.46 4.11
CA LYS A 156 23.60 -4.06 3.75
C LYS A 156 22.10 -3.79 3.61
N ARG A 157 21.38 -4.70 2.93
CA ARG A 157 19.92 -4.62 2.77
C ARG A 157 19.18 -4.83 4.09
N TRP A 158 19.67 -5.76 4.90
CA TRP A 158 19.13 -6.06 6.22
C TRP A 158 19.18 -4.84 7.13
N ARG A 159 20.32 -4.14 7.20
CA ARG A 159 20.43 -2.91 8.00
C ARG A 159 19.42 -1.84 7.60
N THR A 160 19.20 -1.67 6.30
CA THR A 160 18.17 -0.72 5.82
C THR A 160 16.75 -1.19 6.07
N TRP A 161 16.50 -2.50 6.07
CA TRP A 161 15.18 -3.08 6.27
C TRP A 161 14.78 -3.11 7.75
N SER A 162 15.72 -3.45 8.63
CA SER A 162 15.47 -3.56 10.06
C SER A 162 15.18 -2.19 10.67
N ALA A 163 15.90 -1.13 10.30
CA ALA A 163 15.62 0.26 10.69
C ALA A 163 15.26 0.43 12.20
N GLY A 164 15.90 -0.36 13.07
CA GLY A 164 15.65 -0.34 14.53
C GLY A 164 14.49 -1.23 15.03
N ARG A 165 13.75 -1.91 14.14
CA ARG A 165 12.68 -2.86 14.49
C ARG A 165 13.25 -4.25 14.79
N SER A 166 12.56 -4.99 15.68
CA SER A 166 12.91 -6.38 15.96
C SER A 166 12.66 -7.28 14.74
N PHE A 167 13.47 -8.31 14.57
CA PHE A 167 13.39 -9.21 13.42
C PHE A 167 12.00 -9.84 13.25
N MET A 168 11.37 -10.26 14.36
CA MET A 168 10.07 -10.91 14.34
C MET A 168 8.97 -9.97 13.80
N VAL A 169 8.98 -8.70 14.17
CA VAL A 169 8.01 -7.70 13.67
C VAL A 169 8.21 -7.47 12.17
N ALA A 170 9.46 -7.31 11.75
CA ALA A 170 9.76 -7.11 10.34
C ALA A 170 9.37 -8.35 9.50
N LEU A 171 9.56 -9.56 10.05
CA LEU A 171 9.16 -10.81 9.40
C LEU A 171 7.63 -10.97 9.35
N ALA A 172 6.92 -10.60 10.41
CA ALA A 172 5.45 -10.59 10.43
C ALA A 172 4.87 -9.68 9.34
N ASP A 173 5.42 -8.49 9.13
CA ASP A 173 5.04 -7.59 8.03
C ASP A 173 5.17 -8.29 6.66
N VAL A 174 6.20 -9.10 6.47
CA VAL A 174 6.47 -9.80 5.20
C VAL A 174 5.45 -10.91 4.95
N PHE A 175 5.06 -11.63 6.00
CA PHE A 175 4.06 -12.69 5.91
C PHE A 175 2.62 -12.17 6.01
N GLY A 176 2.42 -10.87 6.25
CA GLY A 176 1.11 -10.29 6.48
C GLY A 176 0.47 -10.77 7.79
N LEU A 177 1.27 -11.25 8.74
CA LEU A 177 0.83 -11.68 10.07
C LEU A 177 0.69 -10.47 11.00
N HIS A 178 -0.10 -9.48 10.59
CA HIS A 178 -0.49 -8.42 11.49
C HIS A 178 -1.56 -9.00 12.42
N ASP A 179 -1.25 -9.11 13.71
CA ASP A 179 -2.25 -9.35 14.74
C ASP A 179 -3.26 -8.20 14.65
N GLU A 180 -4.49 -8.47 14.20
CA GLU A 180 -5.60 -7.52 14.18
C GLU A 180 -6.10 -7.21 15.60
N ARG A 181 -5.22 -7.22 16.61
CA ARG A 181 -5.63 -6.81 17.94
C ARG A 181 -6.00 -5.33 17.86
N PRO A 182 -7.27 -4.98 18.13
CA PRO A 182 -7.66 -3.58 18.20
C PRO A 182 -6.79 -2.92 19.26
N ALA A 183 -6.21 -1.78 18.91
CA ALA A 183 -5.50 -0.96 19.88
C ALA A 183 -6.48 -0.62 21.03
N PRO A 184 -6.08 -0.79 22.30
CA PRO A 184 -6.92 -0.46 23.45
C PRO A 184 -7.21 1.03 23.55
#